data_AF-A0A5C8LEY7-F1
#
_entry.id   AF-A0A5C8LEY7-F1
#
_cell.length_a   1.000
_cell.length_b   1.000
_cell.length_c   1.000
_cell.angle_alpha   90.00
_cell.angle_beta   90.00
_cell.angle_gamma   90.00
#
_symmetry.space_group_name_H-M   'P 1'
#
loop_
_entity.id
_entity.type
_entity.pdbx_description
1 polymer ?
#
loop_
_entity_poly.entity_id
_entity_poly.type
_entity_poly.pdbx_seq_one_letter_code
_entity_poly.pdbx_strand_id
1 'polypeptide(L)'
;MKKTLRSLAIIAFATLASCSSDDDTNTNVDQSQYVKFNDAIFKQALIDNSAINTNNDEEISYQEAELATEILSLENLGIEDLTGIEAFINIKTLSAFNNQLTQVDLSKNSKLKQILLENNKLVALDISMLPEVEDLKVHTNNLNSLNVANGNNFFFSRMQAQGNANLNCIQIDQDFNPGSNWISDMQTNYSYSDCNEPR
;
A
#
# COMPACT_ATOMS: atom_id res chain seq x y z
N MET A 1 -84.27 20.07 7.24
CA MET A 1 -84.31 19.05 6.16
C MET A 1 -83.15 18.09 6.38
N LYS A 2 -83.46 16.77 6.44
CA LYS A 2 -82.60 15.56 6.34
C LYS A 2 -81.22 15.61 7.07
N LYS A 3 -81.03 14.97 8.24
CA LYS A 3 -80.74 13.53 8.49
C LYS A 3 -79.57 13.04 7.59
N THR A 4 -78.40 12.64 8.08
CA THR A 4 -78.02 11.42 8.87
C THR A 4 -76.51 11.54 9.23
N LEU A 5 -75.96 11.40 10.45
CA LEU A 5 -75.85 10.32 11.45
C LEU A 5 -75.24 8.98 10.99
N ARG A 6 -74.06 8.63 11.57
CA ARG A 6 -73.53 7.30 12.04
C ARG A 6 -72.00 7.27 11.87
N SER A 7 -71.15 6.81 12.81
CA SER A 7 -71.34 6.14 14.10
C SER A 7 -70.04 6.22 14.93
N LEU A 8 -70.19 5.84 16.20
CA LEU A 8 -69.37 6.03 17.39
C LEU A 8 -68.03 5.30 17.51
N ALA A 9 -67.21 5.88 18.39
CA ALA A 9 -65.99 5.41 19.03
C ALA A 9 -66.10 4.09 19.82
N ILE A 10 -64.97 3.39 20.00
CA ILE A 10 -64.66 2.64 21.24
C ILE A 10 -63.17 2.78 21.54
N ILE A 11 -62.88 3.36 22.71
CA ILE A 11 -61.58 3.31 23.41
C ILE A 11 -61.49 1.94 24.10
N ALA A 12 -60.38 1.24 23.96
CA ALA A 12 -60.01 0.17 24.88
C ALA A 12 -58.51 0.25 25.16
N PHE A 13 -58.18 0.76 26.35
CA PHE A 13 -56.90 0.60 27.01
C PHE A 13 -56.88 -0.81 27.64
N ALA A 14 -55.91 -1.64 27.27
CA ALA A 14 -55.51 -2.80 28.07
C ALA A 14 -54.02 -3.08 27.82
N THR A 15 -53.24 -2.92 28.88
CA THR A 15 -51.80 -3.22 28.97
C THR A 15 -51.54 -4.72 28.85
N LEU A 16 -50.44 -5.11 28.21
CA LEU A 16 -49.53 -6.18 28.66
C LEU A 16 -48.20 -6.04 27.91
N ALA A 17 -47.10 -6.22 28.65
CA ALA A 17 -45.73 -6.06 28.19
C ALA A 17 -45.29 -7.17 27.20
N SER A 18 -44.46 -6.80 26.23
CA SER A 18 -43.45 -7.71 25.66
C SER A 18 -42.19 -6.90 25.32
N CYS A 19 -41.06 -7.28 25.92
CA CYS A 19 -39.74 -6.83 25.48
C CYS A 19 -39.54 -7.15 24.00
N SER A 20 -39.12 -6.17 23.22
CA SER A 20 -38.28 -6.39 22.05
C SER A 20 -37.18 -5.34 22.13
N SER A 21 -36.07 -5.73 22.75
CA SER A 21 -34.80 -5.07 22.61
C SER A 21 -34.26 -5.46 21.24
N ASP A 22 -34.42 -4.60 20.24
CA ASP A 22 -33.54 -4.62 19.09
C ASP A 22 -33.22 -3.16 18.77
N ASP A 23 -32.03 -2.81 19.24
CA ASP A 23 -31.29 -1.59 19.05
C ASP A 23 -30.92 -1.50 17.55
N ASP A 24 -31.77 -0.87 16.74
CA ASP A 24 -31.44 -0.52 15.35
C ASP A 24 -30.41 0.63 15.34
N THR A 25 -29.21 0.35 15.84
CA THR A 25 -28.02 1.07 15.39
C THR A 25 -27.71 0.59 13.98
N ASN A 26 -28.41 1.18 13.00
CA ASN A 26 -27.96 1.15 11.62
C ASN A 26 -26.65 1.94 11.51
N THR A 27 -25.57 1.38 12.03
CA THR A 27 -24.19 1.78 11.83
C THR A 27 -23.76 1.25 10.46
N ASN A 28 -24.42 1.74 9.41
CA ASN A 28 -23.83 1.72 8.09
C ASN A 28 -22.73 2.79 8.09
N VAL A 29 -21.67 2.56 8.90
CA VAL A 29 -20.43 3.29 8.82
C VAL A 29 -19.95 3.04 7.40
N ASP A 30 -19.91 4.09 6.61
CA ASP A 30 -19.41 4.02 5.26
C ASP A 30 -17.93 3.61 5.32
N GLN A 31 -17.68 2.31 5.24
CA GLN A 31 -16.35 1.69 5.27
C GLN A 31 -15.50 2.14 4.07
N SER A 32 -16.03 2.95 3.14
CA SER A 32 -15.26 3.51 2.03
C SER A 32 -14.27 4.58 2.45
N GLN A 33 -14.38 5.15 3.66
CA GLN A 33 -13.44 6.17 4.16
C GLN A 33 -12.12 5.60 4.70
N TYR A 34 -12.07 4.30 4.98
CA TYR A 34 -10.92 3.63 5.60
C TYR A 34 -10.12 2.82 4.59
N VAL A 35 -8.80 2.84 4.76
CA VAL A 35 -7.87 2.06 3.96
C VAL A 35 -7.97 0.58 4.35
N LYS A 36 -7.95 -0.30 3.35
CA LYS A 36 -8.00 -1.74 3.57
C LYS A 36 -6.59 -2.33 3.67
N PHE A 37 -6.33 -3.04 4.75
CA PHE A 37 -5.06 -3.71 4.99
C PHE A 37 -5.28 -5.22 5.08
N ASN A 38 -4.40 -5.99 4.44
CA ASN A 38 -4.40 -7.46 4.54
C ASN A 38 -3.49 -7.97 5.66
N ASP A 39 -2.52 -7.15 6.07
CA ASP A 39 -1.56 -7.46 7.12
C ASP A 39 -1.89 -6.65 8.39
N ALA A 40 -2.19 -7.36 9.48
CA ALA A 40 -2.53 -6.75 10.75
C ALA A 40 -1.33 -6.05 11.41
N ILE A 41 -0.11 -6.51 11.18
CA ILE A 41 1.11 -5.87 11.68
C ILE A 41 1.32 -4.54 10.95
N PHE A 42 1.11 -4.51 9.63
CA PHE A 42 1.18 -3.28 8.86
C PHE A 42 0.13 -2.26 9.35
N LYS A 43 -1.13 -2.67 9.48
CA LYS A 43 -2.19 -1.80 10.04
C LYS A 43 -1.83 -1.28 11.43
N GLN A 44 -1.39 -2.16 12.34
CA GLN A 44 -1.05 -1.78 13.70
C GLN A 44 0.11 -0.77 13.74
N ALA A 45 1.14 -0.96 12.91
CA ALA A 45 2.27 -0.04 12.83
C ALA A 45 1.84 1.38 12.41
N LEU A 46 0.82 1.49 11.56
CA LEU A 46 0.24 2.77 11.17
C LEU A 46 -0.62 3.39 12.29
N ILE A 47 -1.42 2.57 12.97
CA ILE A 47 -2.24 3.00 14.12
C ILE A 47 -1.37 3.54 15.25
N ASP A 48 -0.24 2.88 15.53
CA ASP A 48 0.71 3.27 16.57
C ASP A 48 1.49 4.55 16.20
N ASN A 49 1.43 4.99 14.95
CA ASN A 49 2.09 6.20 14.47
C ASN A 49 1.17 7.41 14.59
N SER A 50 1.34 8.19 15.66
CA SER A 50 0.53 9.39 15.93
C SER A 50 0.65 10.51 14.89
N ALA A 51 1.66 10.47 13.99
CA ALA A 51 1.76 11.42 12.89
C ALA A 51 0.88 11.01 11.69
N ILE A 52 0.50 9.74 11.61
CA ILE A 52 -0.39 9.18 10.58
C ILE A 52 -1.81 9.08 11.15
N ASN A 53 -1.98 8.37 12.27
CA ASN A 53 -3.25 8.24 12.99
C ASN A 53 -3.55 9.50 13.81
N THR A 54 -3.94 10.56 13.11
CA THR A 54 -4.10 11.91 13.70
C THR A 54 -5.34 12.04 14.58
N ASN A 55 -6.36 11.20 14.35
CA ASN A 55 -7.57 11.20 15.15
C ASN A 55 -7.49 10.19 16.33
N ASN A 56 -6.44 9.35 16.39
CA ASN A 56 -6.21 8.29 17.37
C ASN A 56 -7.36 7.28 17.48
N ASP A 57 -8.00 6.94 16.36
CA ASP A 57 -8.94 5.84 16.30
C ASP A 57 -8.22 4.50 15.99
N GLU A 58 -9.00 3.43 15.81
CA GLU A 58 -8.47 2.07 15.54
C GLU A 58 -8.38 1.76 14.03
N GLU A 59 -8.51 2.78 13.18
CA GLU A 59 -8.51 2.68 11.73
C GLU A 59 -7.49 3.66 11.13
N ILE A 60 -7.28 3.57 9.82
CA ILE A 60 -6.54 4.58 9.06
C ILE A 60 -7.42 5.04 7.93
N SER A 61 -7.79 6.32 7.92
CA SER A 61 -8.57 6.92 6.85
C SER A 61 -7.71 7.22 5.62
N TYR A 62 -8.32 7.33 4.44
CA TYR A 62 -7.62 7.82 3.24
C TYR A 62 -7.05 9.23 3.45
N GLN A 63 -7.77 10.08 4.18
CA GLN A 63 -7.32 11.43 4.49
C GLN A 63 -6.03 11.42 5.31
N GLU A 64 -5.91 10.53 6.30
CA GLU A 64 -4.69 10.37 7.09
C GLU A 64 -3.51 9.85 6.26
N ALA A 65 -3.75 8.83 5.43
CA ALA A 65 -2.74 8.30 4.52
C ALA A 65 -2.23 9.35 3.52
N GLU A 66 -3.11 10.20 2.99
CA GLU A 66 -2.76 11.28 2.06
C GLU A 66 -1.96 12.41 2.73
N LEU A 67 -2.12 12.63 4.03
CA LEU A 67 -1.36 13.65 4.78
C LEU A 67 0.09 13.24 5.07
N ALA A 68 0.42 11.95 4.98
CA ALA A 68 1.79 11.46 5.11
C ALA A 68 2.63 11.85 3.88
N THR A 69 3.67 12.67 4.08
CA THR A 69 4.37 13.37 2.98
C THR A 69 5.89 13.17 2.91
N GLU A 70 6.51 12.56 3.92
CA GLU A 70 7.97 12.43 3.98
C GLU A 70 8.38 10.95 3.99
N ILE A 71 8.56 10.36 5.16
CA ILE A 71 9.00 8.97 5.34
C ILE A 71 7.88 8.12 5.92
N LEU A 72 7.70 6.94 5.35
CA LEU A 72 6.96 5.84 5.95
C LEU A 72 7.96 4.76 6.38
N SER A 73 8.15 4.63 7.69
CA SER A 73 9.05 3.66 8.33
C SER A 73 8.28 2.44 8.82
N LEU A 74 8.64 1.28 8.27
CA LEU A 74 8.01 -0.03 8.46
C LEU A 74 9.06 -1.14 8.64
N GLU A 75 10.30 -0.79 8.97
CA GLU A 75 11.42 -1.74 9.05
C GLU A 75 11.35 -2.69 10.26
N ASN A 76 11.79 -3.95 10.07
CA ASN A 76 11.94 -4.96 11.13
C ASN A 76 10.65 -5.34 11.90
N LEU A 77 9.49 -5.25 11.24
CA LEU A 77 8.19 -5.52 11.88
C LEU A 77 7.68 -6.94 11.61
N GLY A 78 8.25 -7.63 10.62
CA GLY A 78 7.78 -8.93 10.19
C GLY A 78 6.58 -8.87 9.24
N ILE A 79 6.35 -7.72 8.59
CA ILE A 79 5.27 -7.49 7.63
C ILE A 79 5.42 -8.44 6.43
N GLU A 80 4.31 -9.02 6.01
CA GLU A 80 4.21 -9.96 4.89
C GLU A 80 3.49 -9.34 3.68
N ASP A 81 2.57 -8.39 3.89
CA ASP A 81 1.77 -7.75 2.83
C ASP A 81 1.64 -6.23 3.07
N LEU A 82 1.89 -5.43 2.03
CA LEU A 82 1.76 -3.97 2.05
C LEU A 82 0.47 -3.46 1.38
N THR A 83 -0.51 -4.32 1.09
CA THR A 83 -1.83 -3.89 0.60
C THR A 83 -2.40 -2.80 1.52
N GLY A 84 -2.79 -1.67 0.94
CA GLY A 84 -3.14 -0.42 1.62
C GLY A 84 -2.09 0.69 1.41
N ILE A 85 -0.86 0.35 1.02
CA ILE A 85 0.21 1.33 0.72
C ILE A 85 -0.15 2.28 -0.42
N GLU A 86 -1.04 1.86 -1.32
CA GLU A 86 -1.53 2.66 -2.44
C GLU A 86 -2.26 3.94 -2.03
N ALA A 87 -2.74 4.03 -0.78
CA ALA A 87 -3.36 5.23 -0.21
C ALA A 87 -2.33 6.31 0.16
N PHE A 88 -1.06 5.94 0.38
CA PHE A 88 0.02 6.84 0.79
C PHE A 88 0.65 7.54 -0.42
N ILE A 89 -0.15 8.32 -1.16
CA ILE A 89 0.24 8.87 -2.47
C ILE A 89 1.32 9.97 -2.41
N ASN A 90 1.52 10.58 -1.25
CA ASN A 90 2.40 11.74 -1.07
C ASN A 90 3.74 11.44 -0.38
N ILE A 91 3.99 10.18 0.04
CA ILE A 91 5.25 9.81 0.68
C ILE A 91 6.42 9.89 -0.33
N LYS A 92 7.60 10.26 0.18
CA LYS A 92 8.83 10.38 -0.61
C LYS A 92 9.83 9.27 -0.31
N THR A 93 9.76 8.68 0.88
CA THR A 93 10.62 7.58 1.29
C THR A 93 9.78 6.46 1.87
N LEU A 94 9.95 5.24 1.33
CA LEU A 94 9.46 4.02 1.92
C LEU A 94 10.65 3.22 2.47
N SER A 95 10.63 2.99 3.79
CA SER A 95 11.56 2.10 4.48
C SER A 95 10.80 0.88 4.97
N ALA A 96 10.95 -0.27 4.31
CA ALA A 96 10.33 -1.53 4.70
C ALA A 96 11.32 -2.71 4.62
N PHE A 97 12.59 -2.42 4.91
CA PHE A 97 13.66 -3.43 4.94
C PHE A 97 13.52 -4.38 6.14
N ASN A 98 14.14 -5.56 6.05
CA ASN A 98 14.08 -6.63 7.06
C ASN A 98 12.63 -7.05 7.41
N ASN A 99 11.83 -7.32 6.37
CA ASN A 99 10.48 -7.85 6.51
C ASN A 99 10.36 -9.19 5.77
N GLN A 100 9.14 -9.65 5.52
CA GLN A 100 8.85 -10.91 4.88
C GLN A 100 8.07 -10.74 3.56
N LEU A 101 8.13 -9.55 2.96
CA LEU A 101 7.37 -9.20 1.77
C LEU A 101 7.71 -10.12 0.61
N THR A 102 6.70 -10.76 0.02
CA THR A 102 6.84 -11.58 -1.20
C THR A 102 6.51 -10.80 -2.47
N GLN A 103 5.71 -9.74 -2.33
CA GLN A 103 5.30 -8.84 -3.39
C GLN A 103 5.06 -7.43 -2.81
N VAL A 104 5.11 -6.43 -3.67
CA VAL A 104 4.69 -5.06 -3.34
C VAL A 104 4.21 -4.37 -4.61
N ASP A 105 3.08 -3.67 -4.53
CA ASP A 105 2.61 -2.77 -5.58
C ASP A 105 2.79 -1.34 -5.11
N LEU A 106 3.68 -0.60 -5.79
CA LEU A 106 3.97 0.80 -5.49
C LEU A 106 3.41 1.76 -6.55
N SER A 107 2.62 1.25 -7.51
CA SER A 107 2.22 1.99 -8.73
C SER A 107 1.45 3.29 -8.48
N LYS A 108 0.89 3.48 -7.27
CA LYS A 108 0.20 4.71 -6.85
C LYS A 108 1.09 5.71 -6.10
N ASN A 109 2.26 5.28 -5.61
CA ASN A 109 3.17 6.08 -4.81
C ASN A 109 4.15 6.88 -5.68
N SER A 110 3.64 7.61 -6.67
CA SER A 110 4.44 8.27 -7.72
C SER A 110 5.41 9.37 -7.23
N LYS A 111 5.30 9.77 -5.94
CA LYS A 111 6.16 10.73 -5.27
C LYS A 111 7.38 10.10 -4.59
N LEU A 112 7.49 8.77 -4.61
CA LEU A 112 8.64 8.07 -4.03
C LEU A 112 9.94 8.44 -4.74
N LYS A 113 10.92 8.83 -3.92
CA LYS A 113 12.31 9.09 -4.29
C LYS A 113 13.26 8.03 -3.78
N GLN A 114 12.93 7.45 -2.63
CA GLN A 114 13.75 6.44 -1.96
C GLN A 114 12.91 5.23 -1.59
N ILE A 115 13.39 4.06 -2.00
CA ILE A 115 12.72 2.77 -1.77
C ILE A 115 13.74 1.81 -1.15
N LEU A 116 13.53 1.47 0.12
CA LEU A 116 14.39 0.57 0.89
C LEU A 116 13.60 -0.71 1.22
N LEU A 117 13.85 -1.75 0.44
CA LEU A 117 13.17 -3.05 0.50
C LEU A 117 14.17 -4.20 0.67
N GLU A 118 15.41 -3.91 1.07
CA GLU A 118 16.43 -4.93 1.27
C GLU A 118 16.04 -5.95 2.35
N ASN A 119 16.56 -7.17 2.23
CA ASN A 119 16.29 -8.29 3.15
C ASN A 119 14.78 -8.57 3.27
N ASN A 120 14.15 -8.86 2.13
CA ASN A 120 12.77 -9.33 2.02
C ASN A 120 12.75 -10.66 1.22
N LYS A 121 11.57 -11.08 0.75
CA LYS A 121 11.39 -12.29 -0.06
C LYS A 121 10.80 -11.98 -1.43
N LEU A 122 10.96 -10.74 -1.93
CA LEU A 122 10.34 -10.27 -3.17
C LEU A 122 10.80 -11.12 -4.35
N VAL A 123 9.86 -11.51 -5.21
CA VAL A 123 10.13 -12.29 -6.43
C VAL A 123 10.20 -11.39 -7.67
N ALA A 124 9.48 -10.29 -7.67
CA ALA A 124 9.55 -9.28 -8.71
C ALA A 124 9.35 -7.89 -8.11
N LEU A 125 9.87 -6.88 -8.80
CA LEU A 125 9.54 -5.48 -8.52
C LEU A 125 9.47 -4.71 -9.84
N ASP A 126 8.40 -3.92 -9.99
CA ASP A 126 8.23 -2.98 -11.08
C ASP A 126 8.06 -1.57 -10.52
N ILE A 127 8.96 -0.68 -10.90
CA ILE A 127 8.91 0.75 -10.55
C ILE A 127 8.80 1.65 -11.79
N SER A 128 8.43 1.11 -12.94
CA SER A 128 8.29 1.87 -14.21
C SER A 128 7.34 3.06 -14.11
N MET A 129 6.38 3.01 -13.17
CA MET A 129 5.42 4.08 -12.89
C MET A 129 5.90 5.09 -11.83
N LEU A 130 7.15 5.00 -11.35
CA LEU A 130 7.71 5.84 -10.28
C LEU A 130 8.81 6.75 -10.82
N PRO A 131 8.47 7.90 -11.43
CA PRO A 131 9.41 8.73 -12.19
C PRO A 131 10.37 9.55 -11.32
N GLU A 132 10.18 9.58 -9.99
CA GLU A 132 11.02 10.37 -9.08
C GLU A 132 12.04 9.52 -8.30
N VAL A 133 12.12 8.20 -8.53
CA VAL A 133 13.03 7.31 -7.77
C VAL A 133 14.48 7.60 -8.10
N GLU A 134 15.27 7.92 -7.08
CA GLU A 134 16.71 8.25 -7.16
C GLU A 134 17.57 7.27 -6.33
N ASP A 135 16.95 6.47 -5.46
CA ASP A 135 17.64 5.59 -4.52
C ASP A 135 16.83 4.31 -4.30
N LEU A 136 17.29 3.21 -4.87
CA LEU A 136 16.63 1.91 -4.79
C LEU A 136 17.55 0.89 -4.12
N LYS A 137 17.07 0.29 -3.03
CA LYS A 137 17.68 -0.88 -2.41
C LYS A 137 16.70 -2.04 -2.38
N VAL A 138 17.05 -3.08 -3.10
CA VAL A 138 16.30 -4.35 -3.20
C VAL A 138 17.24 -5.55 -3.07
N HIS A 139 18.45 -5.32 -2.56
CA HIS A 139 19.43 -6.36 -2.37
C HIS A 139 18.96 -7.38 -1.32
N THR A 140 19.47 -8.62 -1.41
CA THR A 140 19.04 -9.72 -0.54
C THR A 140 17.52 -9.96 -0.61
N ASN A 141 17.03 -10.28 -1.80
CA ASN A 141 15.66 -10.70 -2.06
C ASN A 141 15.69 -12.00 -2.91
N ASN A 142 14.54 -12.41 -3.45
CA ASN A 142 14.44 -13.55 -4.36
C ASN A 142 14.07 -13.10 -5.79
N LEU A 143 14.47 -11.88 -6.18
CA LEU A 143 14.04 -11.29 -7.45
C LEU A 143 14.45 -12.18 -8.62
N ASN A 144 13.52 -12.41 -9.54
CA ASN A 144 13.78 -12.97 -10.87
C ASN A 144 13.59 -11.93 -11.97
N SER A 145 12.86 -10.84 -11.67
CA SER A 145 12.55 -9.73 -12.57
C SER A 145 12.59 -8.42 -11.80
N LEU A 146 13.23 -7.42 -12.38
CA LEU A 146 13.29 -6.06 -11.85
C LEU A 146 13.16 -5.08 -13.01
N ASN A 147 12.07 -4.31 -13.03
CA ASN A 147 11.84 -3.26 -14.01
C ASN A 147 12.07 -1.89 -13.37
N VAL A 148 13.14 -1.23 -13.79
CA VAL A 148 13.48 0.14 -13.37
C VAL A 148 13.42 1.13 -14.53
N ALA A 149 12.89 0.76 -15.70
CA ALA A 149 12.72 1.67 -16.83
C ALA A 149 11.59 2.67 -16.57
N ASN A 150 11.89 3.69 -15.76
CA ASN A 150 10.95 4.67 -15.23
C ASN A 150 11.18 6.10 -15.76
N GLY A 151 12.04 6.26 -16.76
CA GLY A 151 12.45 7.55 -17.31
C GLY A 151 13.41 8.36 -16.43
N ASN A 152 13.88 7.81 -15.30
CA ASN A 152 14.71 8.51 -14.32
C ASN A 152 16.08 7.86 -14.08
N ASN A 153 16.49 6.83 -14.84
CA ASN A 153 17.72 6.08 -14.57
C ASN A 153 19.00 6.94 -14.47
N PHE A 154 19.08 8.04 -15.23
CA PHE A 154 20.21 8.99 -15.17
C PHE A 154 20.35 9.73 -13.83
N PHE A 155 19.28 9.80 -13.03
CA PHE A 155 19.26 10.49 -11.74
C PHE A 155 19.38 9.54 -10.54
N PHE A 156 19.53 8.23 -10.78
CA PHE A 156 19.78 7.29 -9.69
C PHE A 156 21.13 7.63 -9.05
N SER A 157 21.08 8.04 -7.79
CA SER A 157 22.24 8.16 -6.92
C SER A 157 22.74 6.79 -6.47
N ARG A 158 21.83 5.81 -6.35
CA ARG A 158 22.15 4.44 -5.92
C ARG A 158 21.12 3.42 -6.43
N MET A 159 21.61 2.30 -6.93
CA MET A 159 20.80 1.10 -7.22
C MET A 159 21.51 -0.12 -6.65
N GLN A 160 20.90 -0.83 -5.72
CA GLN A 160 21.46 -2.03 -5.10
C GLN A 160 20.50 -3.20 -5.23
N ALA A 161 20.85 -4.16 -6.07
CA ALA A 161 20.09 -5.37 -6.38
C ALA A 161 20.90 -6.67 -6.22
N GLN A 162 22.11 -6.62 -5.66
CA GLN A 162 22.91 -7.81 -5.37
C GLN A 162 22.23 -8.77 -4.37
N GLY A 163 22.67 -10.03 -4.31
CA GLY A 163 22.05 -11.03 -3.45
C GLY A 163 20.66 -11.48 -3.92
N ASN A 164 20.35 -11.33 -5.21
CA ASN A 164 19.18 -11.86 -5.88
C ASN A 164 19.62 -12.92 -6.88
N ALA A 165 19.88 -14.14 -6.39
CA ALA A 165 20.54 -15.20 -7.17
C ALA A 165 19.83 -15.56 -8.49
N ASN A 166 18.51 -15.33 -8.59
CA ASN A 166 17.70 -15.64 -9.77
C ASN A 166 17.49 -14.44 -10.71
N LEU A 167 18.01 -13.25 -10.38
CA LEU A 167 17.82 -12.03 -11.15
C LEU A 167 18.79 -12.02 -12.33
N ASN A 168 18.32 -12.51 -13.48
CA ASN A 168 19.13 -12.59 -14.70
C ASN A 168 19.01 -11.35 -15.60
N CYS A 169 17.99 -10.51 -15.37
CA CYS A 169 17.68 -9.37 -16.21
C CYS A 169 17.10 -8.21 -15.37
N ILE A 170 17.67 -7.01 -15.54
CA ILE A 170 17.11 -5.75 -15.06
C ILE A 170 16.72 -4.92 -16.29
N GLN A 171 15.45 -4.54 -16.39
CA GLN A 171 14.98 -3.67 -17.45
C GLN A 171 15.29 -2.21 -17.11
N ILE A 172 15.94 -1.50 -18.03
CA ILE A 172 16.41 -0.12 -17.87
C ILE A 172 15.90 0.77 -19.02
N ASP A 173 15.96 2.09 -18.80
CA ASP A 173 15.61 3.09 -19.79
C ASP A 173 16.48 2.97 -21.05
N GLN A 174 15.90 3.31 -22.20
CA GLN A 174 16.62 3.37 -23.47
C GLN A 174 17.84 4.29 -23.36
N ASP A 175 18.93 3.91 -24.03
CA ASP A 175 20.21 4.65 -24.07
C ASP A 175 20.88 4.87 -22.71
N PHE A 176 20.37 4.29 -21.62
CA PHE A 176 21.03 4.31 -20.32
C PHE A 176 22.12 3.25 -20.22
N ASN A 177 23.23 3.60 -19.57
CA ASN A 177 24.30 2.67 -19.22
C ASN A 177 24.54 2.75 -17.70
N PRO A 178 24.27 1.66 -16.95
CA PRO A 178 24.49 1.63 -15.50
C PRO A 178 25.93 1.97 -15.10
N GLY A 179 26.06 2.89 -14.14
CA GLY A 179 27.35 3.30 -13.57
C GLY A 179 27.81 2.41 -12.41
N SER A 180 28.90 2.78 -11.75
CA SER A 180 29.44 2.04 -10.59
C SER A 180 28.55 2.07 -9.34
N ASN A 181 27.59 3.00 -9.31
CA ASN A 181 26.59 3.12 -8.25
C ASN A 181 25.40 2.15 -8.44
N TRP A 182 25.40 1.37 -9.52
CA TRP A 182 24.48 0.28 -9.79
C TRP A 182 25.18 -1.04 -9.49
N ILE A 183 24.72 -1.73 -8.45
CA ILE A 183 25.32 -2.97 -7.96
C ILE A 183 24.31 -4.09 -8.12
N SER A 184 24.70 -5.13 -8.85
CA SER A 184 23.93 -6.35 -9.08
C SER A 184 24.85 -7.56 -8.98
N ASP A 185 24.27 -8.77 -8.98
CA ASP A 185 25.05 -10.00 -9.04
C ASP A 185 25.68 -10.19 -10.43
N MET A 186 26.75 -10.99 -10.50
CA MET A 186 27.54 -11.16 -11.74
C MET A 186 26.75 -11.78 -12.90
N GLN A 187 25.69 -12.55 -12.61
CA GLN A 187 24.82 -13.16 -13.62
C GLN A 187 23.80 -12.18 -14.22
N THR A 188 23.58 -11.03 -13.58
CA THR A 188 22.54 -10.08 -13.95
C THR A 188 22.95 -9.28 -15.18
N ASN A 189 22.11 -9.30 -16.21
CA ASN A 189 22.27 -8.46 -17.40
C ASN A 189 21.28 -7.30 -17.38
N TYR A 190 21.58 -6.25 -18.15
CA TYR A 190 20.69 -5.12 -18.35
C TYR A 190 20.04 -5.19 -19.75
N SER A 191 18.78 -4.78 -19.84
CA SER A 191 17.99 -4.84 -21.09
C SER A 191 17.17 -3.58 -21.28
N TYR A 192 17.06 -3.12 -22.52
CA TYR A 192 16.12 -2.05 -22.90
C TYR A 192 14.72 -2.58 -23.29
N SER A 193 14.61 -3.90 -23.47
CA SER A 193 13.34 -4.61 -23.73
C SER A 193 12.83 -5.26 -22.44
N ASP A 194 11.54 -5.58 -22.42
CA ASP A 194 10.92 -6.28 -21.29
C ASP A 194 11.67 -7.58 -20.96
N CYS A 195 12.11 -7.68 -19.71
CA CYS A 195 12.82 -8.84 -19.19
C CYS A 195 11.94 -10.09 -19.05
N ASN A 196 10.61 -9.94 -19.14
CA ASN A 196 9.64 -11.02 -19.00
C ASN A 196 9.15 -11.59 -20.34
N GLU A 197 9.52 -11.00 -21.48
CA GLU A 197 9.14 -11.52 -22.80
C GLU A 197 9.86 -12.85 -23.10
N PRO A 198 9.17 -13.85 -23.69
CA PRO A 198 9.81 -15.09 -24.13
C PRO A 198 10.88 -14.77 -25.18
N ARG A 199 12.13 -15.14 -24.89
CA ARG A 199 13.24 -15.03 -25.85
C ARG A 199 13.18 -16.10 -26.93
#